data_AF-A0A4Y7QG94-F1
#
_entry.id   AF-A0A4Y7QG94-F1
#
_cell.length_a   1.000
_cell.length_b   1.000
_cell.length_c   1.000
_cell.angle_alpha   90.00
_cell.angle_beta   90.00
_cell.angle_gamma   90.00
#
_symmetry.space_group_name_H-M   'P 1'
#
loop_
_entity.id
_entity.type
_entity.pdbx_description
1 polymer ?
#
loop_
_entity_poly.entity_id
_entity_poly.type
_entity_poly.pdbx_seq_one_letter_code
_entity_poly.pdbx_strand_id
1 'polypeptide(L)'
;MPAIRNARQKSTGQASRQGSNIVTIAGKKIKTTEVFDTFWRFAAERKAIDDRRRAGLPPPWTEDPILSSLRFCNTFRVCDRASQYLITNVIETGSQDPSELTFRVILFNIFTNIKTWELLENEIGELTWAAYDQSTYANVLRSAKDDGVSLYTGSYQKPAPKLGHKEAFMNHLEFLEVLMNNGLQKQLAKCKYMADAFDVIAAMPGMGDFNAYQLLLDLSYTSVINFSESDFVVAGLGARSGIEKCFSSTLPLAGMLPQIIRWMFETQNEHFQRLGLTISGLGPENLPLQLCDIEHTLCEVDKYARIAHPKARGSGRPKTVAGRQYQPPVTEQPMTLHLPLAWSHPSRKIVRIKPGKHDKVTKRYVVDKIMDHRNDGGKREYRVRWAGYSAKDDTWEPASMFGKDAPLHIEEYHAALRKKGRTV
;
A
#
# COMPACT_ATOMS: atom_id res chain seq x y z
N MET A 1 -50.50 -31.72 -47.94
CA MET A 1 -50.74 -30.34 -48.44
C MET A 1 -50.08 -29.39 -47.45
N PRO A 2 -49.29 -28.40 -47.91
CA PRO A 2 -47.84 -28.56 -47.95
C PRO A 2 -47.05 -27.64 -47.01
N ALA A 3 -45.78 -28.03 -46.84
CA ALA A 3 -44.72 -27.38 -46.10
C ALA A 3 -44.42 -25.95 -46.57
N ILE A 4 -44.15 -25.07 -45.60
CA ILE A 4 -43.43 -23.81 -45.85
C ILE A 4 -42.09 -23.90 -45.11
N ARG A 5 -41.04 -24.14 -45.90
CA ARG A 5 -39.65 -23.86 -45.55
C ARG A 5 -39.52 -22.38 -45.24
N ASN A 6 -38.84 -22.02 -44.14
CA ASN A 6 -38.16 -20.73 -44.09
C ASN A 6 -36.75 -20.86 -43.54
N ALA A 7 -35.90 -20.06 -44.15
CA ALA A 7 -34.47 -20.25 -44.29
C ALA A 7 -33.69 -20.02 -42.99
N ARG A 8 -32.58 -20.76 -42.92
CA ARG A 8 -31.42 -20.47 -42.08
C ARG A 8 -31.04 -18.99 -42.16
N GLN A 9 -31.06 -18.29 -41.03
CA GLN A 9 -30.07 -17.25 -40.77
C GLN A 9 -29.04 -17.82 -39.81
N LYS A 10 -27.94 -18.33 -40.38
CA LYS A 10 -26.68 -18.47 -39.65
C LYS A 10 -26.26 -17.04 -39.29
N SER A 11 -26.43 -16.63 -38.04
CA SER A 11 -25.73 -15.46 -37.51
C SER A 11 -24.25 -15.82 -37.43
N THR A 12 -23.54 -15.63 -38.53
CA THR A 12 -22.09 -15.51 -38.51
C THR A 12 -21.74 -14.23 -37.76
N GLY A 13 -21.77 -14.31 -36.43
CA GLY A 13 -21.11 -13.34 -35.58
C GLY A 13 -19.63 -13.43 -35.89
N GLN A 14 -19.17 -12.59 -36.81
CA GLN A 14 -17.75 -12.32 -36.99
C GLN A 14 -17.20 -11.91 -35.63
N ALA A 15 -16.33 -12.75 -35.06
CA ALA A 15 -15.48 -12.38 -33.95
C ALA A 15 -14.76 -11.08 -34.35
N SER A 16 -15.13 -9.97 -33.73
CA SER A 16 -14.48 -8.68 -33.92
C SER A 16 -13.02 -8.87 -33.54
N ARG A 17 -12.12 -8.71 -34.52
CA ARG A 17 -10.66 -8.72 -34.32
C ARG A 17 -10.32 -7.80 -33.12
N GLN A 18 -9.84 -8.38 -32.02
CA GLN A 18 -9.33 -7.66 -30.85
C GLN A 18 -8.10 -6.85 -31.28
N GLY A 19 -8.32 -5.61 -31.67
CA GLY A 19 -7.34 -4.73 -32.27
C GLY A 19 -6.70 -3.84 -31.22
N SER A 20 -5.38 -3.93 -31.11
CA SER A 20 -4.55 -2.93 -30.44
C SER A 20 -4.97 -1.51 -30.84
N ASN A 21 -5.45 -0.72 -29.89
CA ASN A 21 -5.81 0.68 -30.09
C ASN A 21 -4.64 1.58 -29.71
N ILE A 22 -4.44 2.68 -30.46
CA ILE A 22 -3.51 3.74 -30.08
C ILE A 22 -4.29 4.73 -29.20
N VAL A 23 -3.79 4.96 -28.00
CA VAL A 23 -4.34 5.92 -27.03
C VAL A 23 -3.35 7.07 -26.80
N THR A 24 -3.85 8.23 -26.39
CA THR A 24 -3.00 9.39 -26.08
C THR A 24 -2.96 9.60 -24.57
N ILE A 25 -1.79 9.41 -23.96
CA ILE A 25 -1.57 9.58 -22.52
C ILE A 25 -0.50 10.64 -22.31
N ALA A 26 -0.85 11.73 -21.62
CA ALA A 26 0.03 12.88 -21.40
C ALA A 26 0.74 13.36 -22.70
N GLY A 27 -0.05 13.47 -23.78
CA GLY A 27 0.44 13.91 -25.10
C GLY A 27 1.19 12.86 -25.91
N LYS A 28 1.39 11.64 -25.40
CA LYS A 28 2.12 10.57 -26.10
C LYS A 28 1.17 9.50 -26.62
N LYS A 29 1.36 9.10 -27.88
CA LYS A 29 0.64 7.97 -28.48
C LYS A 29 1.24 6.66 -28.02
N ILE A 30 0.43 5.83 -27.36
CA ILE A 30 0.84 4.54 -26.79
C ILE A 30 -0.11 3.46 -27.32
N LYS A 31 0.43 2.30 -27.71
CA LYS A 31 -0.35 1.20 -28.24
C LYS A 31 -0.79 0.29 -27.09
N THR A 32 -2.08 -0.03 -27.03
CA THR A 32 -2.62 -1.02 -26.10
C THR A 32 -2.38 -2.46 -26.60
N THR A 33 -2.33 -3.41 -25.68
CA THR A 33 -2.24 -4.86 -25.95
C THR A 33 -3.55 -5.56 -25.55
N GLU A 34 -3.68 -6.86 -25.79
CA GLU A 34 -4.78 -7.68 -25.28
C GLU A 34 -4.89 -7.70 -23.73
N VAL A 35 -3.77 -7.49 -23.03
CA VAL A 35 -3.76 -7.45 -21.56
C VAL A 35 -4.46 -6.20 -21.04
N PHE A 36 -4.49 -5.12 -21.83
CA PHE A 36 -5.27 -3.93 -21.49
C PHE A 36 -6.77 -4.22 -21.41
N ASP A 37 -7.33 -4.97 -22.37
CA ASP A 37 -8.73 -5.39 -22.31
C ASP A 37 -8.96 -6.40 -21.17
N THR A 38 -7.96 -7.22 -20.89
CA THR A 38 -7.96 -8.17 -19.77
C THR A 38 -8.03 -7.47 -18.42
N PHE A 39 -7.39 -6.31 -18.26
CA PHE A 39 -7.51 -5.51 -17.04
C PHE A 39 -8.98 -5.18 -16.72
N TRP A 40 -9.73 -4.69 -17.70
CA TRP A 40 -11.13 -4.30 -17.52
C TRP A 40 -12.03 -5.50 -17.26
N ARG A 41 -11.81 -6.61 -17.97
CA ARG A 41 -12.54 -7.88 -17.74
C ARG A 41 -12.26 -8.44 -16.34
N PHE A 42 -11.00 -8.44 -15.93
CA PHE A 42 -10.58 -8.86 -14.59
C PHE A 42 -11.23 -7.98 -13.52
N ALA A 43 -11.19 -6.65 -13.68
CA ALA A 43 -11.77 -5.72 -12.71
C ALA A 43 -13.28 -5.95 -12.51
N ALA A 44 -14.02 -6.11 -13.61
CA ALA A 44 -15.45 -6.38 -13.58
C ALA A 44 -15.77 -7.75 -12.95
N GLU A 45 -15.10 -8.82 -13.39
CA GLU A 45 -15.38 -10.16 -12.89
C GLU A 45 -14.96 -10.33 -11.43
N ARG A 46 -13.83 -9.75 -11.01
CA ARG A 46 -13.43 -9.78 -9.59
C ARG A 46 -14.41 -9.04 -8.70
N LYS A 47 -14.99 -7.92 -9.17
CA LYS A 47 -16.04 -7.24 -8.42
C LYS A 47 -17.32 -8.08 -8.36
N ALA A 48 -17.73 -8.69 -9.46
CA ALA A 48 -18.88 -9.59 -9.50
C ALA A 48 -18.72 -10.79 -8.55
N ILE A 49 -17.52 -11.37 -8.43
CA ILE A 49 -17.21 -12.42 -7.44
C ILE A 49 -17.42 -11.90 -6.01
N ASP A 50 -16.91 -10.71 -5.68
CA ASP A 50 -17.08 -10.11 -4.35
C ASP A 50 -18.57 -9.86 -4.04
N ASP A 51 -19.34 -9.39 -5.02
CA ASP A 51 -20.78 -9.17 -4.89
C ASP A 51 -21.56 -10.46 -4.66
N ARG A 52 -21.32 -11.50 -5.47
CA ARG A 52 -21.97 -12.81 -5.30
C ARG A 52 -21.67 -13.39 -3.92
N ARG A 53 -20.42 -13.26 -3.45
CA ARG A 53 -20.02 -13.70 -2.11
C ARG A 53 -20.74 -12.93 -1.01
N ARG A 54 -20.76 -11.59 -1.07
CA ARG A 54 -21.45 -10.74 -0.08
C ARG A 54 -22.96 -10.92 -0.08
N ALA A 55 -23.54 -11.29 -1.22
CA ALA A 55 -24.95 -11.67 -1.33
C ALA A 55 -25.25 -13.07 -0.78
N GLY A 56 -24.25 -13.81 -0.28
CA GLY A 56 -24.42 -15.15 0.27
C GLY A 56 -24.72 -16.22 -0.78
N LEU A 57 -24.46 -15.95 -2.07
CA LEU A 57 -24.68 -16.94 -3.13
C LEU A 57 -23.69 -18.11 -3.00
N PRO A 58 -24.10 -19.35 -3.31
CA PRO A 58 -23.22 -20.51 -3.25
C PRO A 58 -22.17 -20.48 -4.39
N PRO A 59 -21.00 -21.13 -4.20
CA PRO A 59 -20.04 -21.31 -5.28
C PRO A 59 -20.56 -22.26 -6.39
N PRO A 60 -19.98 -22.22 -7.61
CA PRO A 60 -18.88 -21.35 -8.04
C PRO A 60 -19.33 -19.90 -8.24
N TRP A 61 -18.50 -18.94 -7.83
CA TRP A 61 -18.78 -17.52 -8.01
C TRP A 61 -18.29 -16.95 -9.34
N THR A 62 -17.65 -17.76 -10.19
CA THR A 62 -17.15 -17.38 -11.52
C THR A 62 -16.92 -18.62 -12.36
N GLU A 63 -17.06 -18.46 -13.68
CA GLU A 63 -16.69 -19.48 -14.67
C GLU A 63 -15.22 -19.34 -15.12
N ASP A 64 -14.51 -18.30 -14.68
CA ASP A 64 -13.09 -18.12 -15.01
C ASP A 64 -12.23 -19.15 -14.24
N PRO A 65 -11.51 -20.06 -14.94
CA PRO A 65 -10.73 -21.12 -14.30
C PRO A 65 -9.50 -20.60 -13.54
N ILE A 66 -8.98 -19.42 -13.88
CA ILE A 66 -7.83 -18.80 -13.22
C ILE A 66 -8.31 -18.14 -11.93
N LEU A 67 -9.41 -17.38 -11.97
CA LEU A 67 -9.97 -16.70 -10.80
C LEU A 67 -10.55 -17.68 -9.77
N SER A 68 -11.05 -18.83 -10.21
CA SER A 68 -11.56 -19.88 -9.32
C SER A 68 -10.46 -20.69 -8.61
N SER A 69 -9.27 -20.80 -9.21
CA SER A 69 -8.20 -21.69 -8.72
C SER A 69 -7.06 -20.98 -7.97
N LEU A 70 -6.95 -19.66 -8.07
CA LEU A 70 -5.88 -18.87 -7.48
C LEU A 70 -6.39 -17.75 -6.56
N ARG A 71 -5.51 -17.25 -5.69
CA ARG A 71 -5.82 -16.12 -4.81
C ARG A 71 -5.55 -14.78 -5.50
N PHE A 72 -6.60 -13.99 -5.60
CA PHE A 72 -6.54 -12.60 -6.04
C PHE A 72 -7.19 -11.69 -5.01
N CYS A 73 -6.62 -10.50 -4.85
CA CYS A 73 -7.26 -9.44 -4.09
C CYS A 73 -8.54 -8.97 -4.79
N ASN A 74 -9.36 -8.19 -4.10
CA ASN A 74 -10.57 -7.60 -4.66
C ASN A 74 -10.23 -6.41 -5.57
N THR A 75 -11.12 -6.06 -6.50
CA THR A 75 -10.90 -4.92 -7.41
C THR A 75 -10.77 -3.61 -6.63
N PHE A 76 -11.61 -3.42 -5.62
CA PHE A 76 -11.51 -2.32 -4.67
C PHE A 76 -10.67 -2.77 -3.47
N ARG A 77 -9.54 -2.10 -3.22
CA ARG A 77 -8.62 -2.46 -2.14
C ARG A 77 -9.32 -2.45 -0.78
N VAL A 78 -10.25 -1.52 -0.58
CA VAL A 78 -10.99 -1.39 0.67
C VAL A 78 -11.81 -2.66 0.98
N CYS A 79 -12.24 -3.41 -0.04
CA CYS A 79 -13.00 -4.65 0.13
C CYS A 79 -12.13 -5.84 0.57
N ASP A 80 -10.80 -5.73 0.55
CA ASP A 80 -9.92 -6.82 1.00
C ASP A 80 -10.11 -7.08 2.50
N ARG A 81 -10.01 -8.36 2.90
CA ARG A 81 -10.19 -8.79 4.31
C ARG A 81 -9.30 -8.02 5.29
N ALA A 82 -8.02 -7.82 4.93
CA ALA A 82 -7.09 -7.09 5.78
C ALA A 82 -7.45 -5.61 5.90
N SER A 83 -7.91 -4.99 4.80
CA SER A 83 -8.39 -3.60 4.80
C SER A 83 -9.64 -3.45 5.67
N GLN A 84 -10.61 -4.35 5.53
CA GLN A 84 -11.83 -4.35 6.33
C GLN A 84 -11.52 -4.52 7.83
N TYR A 85 -10.65 -5.47 8.20
CA TYR A 85 -10.23 -5.63 9.59
C TYR A 85 -9.50 -4.41 10.13
N LEU A 86 -8.58 -3.81 9.35
CA LEU A 86 -7.90 -2.57 9.72
C LEU A 86 -8.92 -1.45 10.00
N ILE A 87 -9.96 -1.31 9.18
CA ILE A 87 -10.98 -0.28 9.40
C ILE A 87 -11.80 -0.58 10.66
N THR A 88 -12.38 -1.77 10.76
CA THR A 88 -13.41 -2.07 11.78
C THR A 88 -12.86 -2.45 13.15
N ASN A 89 -11.64 -2.99 13.23
CA ASN A 89 -11.09 -3.54 14.46
C ASN A 89 -9.86 -2.79 14.96
N VAL A 90 -9.21 -2.00 14.11
CA VAL A 90 -7.97 -1.27 14.45
C VAL A 90 -8.19 0.25 14.47
N ILE A 91 -8.84 0.80 13.43
CA ILE A 91 -9.02 2.25 13.27
C ILE A 91 -10.24 2.75 14.05
N GLU A 92 -11.41 2.16 13.80
CA GLU A 92 -12.70 2.64 14.33
C GLU A 92 -13.02 2.08 15.72
N THR A 93 -11.99 1.61 16.43
CA THR A 93 -12.01 1.17 17.83
C THR A 93 -11.03 2.03 18.65
N GLY A 94 -11.24 2.09 19.96
CA GLY A 94 -10.37 2.81 20.89
C GLY A 94 -10.26 4.32 20.61
N SER A 95 -9.19 4.93 21.14
CA SER A 95 -8.95 6.38 21.04
C SER A 95 -8.75 6.85 19.59
N GLN A 96 -9.44 7.93 19.22
CA GLN A 96 -9.31 8.60 17.93
C GLN A 96 -8.29 9.75 17.94
N ASP A 97 -7.46 9.86 18.99
CA ASP A 97 -6.33 10.78 19.00
C ASP A 97 -5.37 10.44 17.83
N PRO A 98 -4.85 11.45 17.09
CA PRO A 98 -3.96 11.21 15.95
C PRO A 98 -2.72 10.37 16.29
N SER A 99 -2.18 10.47 17.51
CA SER A 99 -1.02 9.68 17.93
C SER A 99 -1.41 8.21 18.13
N GLU A 100 -2.55 7.97 18.77
CA GLU A 100 -3.10 6.63 19.01
C GLU A 100 -3.48 5.93 17.70
N LEU A 101 -4.14 6.64 16.79
CA LEU A 101 -4.46 6.13 15.45
C LEU A 101 -3.20 5.78 14.65
N THR A 102 -2.21 6.69 14.66
CA THR A 102 -0.95 6.47 13.94
C THR A 102 -0.22 5.25 14.49
N PHE A 103 -0.17 5.08 15.82
CA PHE A 103 0.42 3.91 16.46
C PHE A 103 -0.26 2.61 16.03
N ARG A 104 -1.58 2.51 16.19
CA ARG A 104 -2.33 1.28 15.86
C ARG A 104 -2.19 0.92 14.38
N VAL A 105 -2.25 1.91 13.49
CA VAL A 105 -2.07 1.69 12.04
C VAL A 105 -0.65 1.23 11.73
N ILE A 106 0.40 1.84 12.28
CA ILE A 106 1.79 1.40 12.05
C ILE A 106 1.98 -0.03 12.57
N LEU A 107 1.52 -0.32 13.78
CA LEU A 107 1.63 -1.63 14.40
C LEU A 107 0.96 -2.71 13.54
N PHE A 108 -0.28 -2.50 13.10
CA PHE A 108 -0.97 -3.43 12.21
C PHE A 108 -0.25 -3.54 10.86
N ASN A 109 0.18 -2.40 10.28
CA ASN A 109 0.84 -2.35 8.98
C ASN A 109 2.16 -3.13 8.98
N ILE A 110 2.95 -3.11 10.05
CA ILE A 110 4.20 -3.86 10.19
C ILE A 110 4.00 -5.35 9.89
N PHE A 111 2.99 -5.97 10.51
CA PHE A 111 2.73 -7.41 10.38
C PHE A 111 1.80 -7.74 9.22
N THR A 112 0.85 -6.85 8.92
CA THR A 112 -0.25 -7.05 7.95
C THR A 112 -0.90 -8.42 8.15
N ASN A 113 -1.10 -8.80 9.41
CA ASN A 113 -1.60 -10.10 9.80
C ASN A 113 -2.61 -9.95 10.93
N ILE A 114 -3.86 -10.25 10.64
CA ILE A 114 -4.97 -10.19 11.60
C ILE A 114 -4.67 -11.02 12.85
N LYS A 115 -4.11 -12.23 12.68
CA LYS A 115 -3.82 -13.12 13.81
C LYS A 115 -2.76 -12.55 14.75
N THR A 116 -1.80 -11.80 14.23
CA THR A 116 -0.77 -11.15 15.05
C THR A 116 -1.36 -9.99 15.83
N TRP A 117 -2.29 -9.24 15.24
CA TRP A 117 -3.05 -8.21 15.96
C TRP A 117 -3.89 -8.82 17.08
N GLU A 118 -4.71 -9.82 16.77
CA GLU A 118 -5.58 -10.51 17.74
C GLU A 118 -4.77 -11.14 18.87
N LEU A 119 -3.60 -11.72 18.58
CA LEU A 119 -2.67 -12.23 19.59
C LEU A 119 -2.23 -11.11 20.56
N LEU A 120 -1.75 -9.99 20.03
CA LEU A 120 -1.29 -8.88 20.86
C LEU A 120 -2.43 -8.34 21.73
N GLU A 121 -3.61 -8.15 21.15
CA GLU A 121 -4.79 -7.64 21.86
C GLU A 121 -5.27 -8.61 22.94
N ASN A 122 -5.26 -9.93 22.70
CA ASN A 122 -5.66 -10.92 23.69
C ASN A 122 -4.69 -11.02 24.87
N GLU A 123 -3.38 -10.88 24.62
CA GLU A 123 -2.35 -11.04 25.66
C GLU A 123 -2.08 -9.75 26.44
N ILE A 124 -2.24 -8.58 25.80
CA ILE A 124 -1.87 -7.27 26.37
C ILE A 124 -3.12 -6.46 26.75
N GLY A 125 -4.25 -6.68 26.09
CA GLY A 125 -5.45 -5.84 26.18
C GLY A 125 -5.44 -4.71 25.16
N GLU A 126 -6.01 -3.57 25.51
CA GLU A 126 -6.12 -2.43 24.59
C GLU A 126 -4.74 -1.92 24.14
N LEU A 127 -4.50 -1.97 22.83
CA LEU A 127 -3.22 -1.57 22.24
C LEU A 127 -3.18 -0.05 22.04
N THR A 128 -2.61 0.66 23.01
CA THR A 128 -2.46 2.13 22.99
C THR A 128 -0.99 2.54 22.96
N TRP A 129 -0.71 3.70 22.37
CA TRP A 129 0.61 4.32 22.43
C TRP A 129 0.93 4.79 23.85
N ALA A 130 -0.05 5.36 24.56
CA ALA A 130 0.14 5.84 25.93
C ALA A 130 0.60 4.75 26.92
N ALA A 131 0.16 3.50 26.74
CA ALA A 131 0.55 2.36 27.56
C ALA A 131 1.56 1.43 26.89
N TYR A 132 2.11 1.82 25.74
CA TYR A 132 3.03 0.97 24.99
C TYR A 132 4.34 0.74 25.75
N ASP A 133 4.76 -0.52 25.83
CA ASP A 133 6.05 -0.95 26.35
C ASP A 133 6.67 -1.99 25.40
N GLN A 134 7.83 -1.66 24.83
CA GLN A 134 8.51 -2.52 23.84
C GLN A 134 8.72 -3.94 24.35
N SER A 135 9.09 -4.08 25.63
CA SER A 135 9.46 -5.37 26.22
C SER A 135 8.27 -6.31 26.33
N THR A 136 7.10 -5.78 26.66
CA THR A 136 5.83 -6.51 26.76
C THR A 136 5.45 -7.08 25.40
N TYR A 137 5.44 -6.25 24.36
CA TYR A 137 5.13 -6.67 22.99
C TYR A 137 6.16 -7.68 22.47
N ALA A 138 7.45 -7.42 22.71
CA ALA A 138 8.52 -8.33 22.32
C ALA A 138 8.37 -9.72 22.92
N ASN A 139 7.96 -9.83 24.19
CA ASN A 139 7.77 -11.11 24.86
C ASN A 139 6.64 -11.92 24.26
N VAL A 140 5.48 -11.30 23.99
CA VAL A 140 4.34 -11.95 23.33
C VAL A 140 4.74 -12.46 21.94
N LEU A 141 5.35 -11.60 21.13
CA LEU A 141 5.77 -11.95 19.76
C LEU A 141 6.85 -13.03 19.74
N ARG A 142 7.80 -12.99 20.70
CA ARG A 142 8.85 -14.00 20.83
C ARG A 142 8.25 -15.35 21.21
N SER A 143 7.36 -15.40 22.22
CA SER A 143 6.69 -16.64 22.62
C SER A 143 5.96 -17.28 21.42
N ALA A 144 5.14 -16.49 20.72
CA ALA A 144 4.41 -17.00 19.56
C ALA A 144 5.34 -17.50 18.45
N LYS A 145 6.45 -16.80 18.19
CA LYS A 145 7.45 -17.24 17.22
C LYS A 145 8.14 -18.54 17.65
N ASP A 146 8.48 -18.67 18.93
CA ASP A 146 9.14 -19.86 19.48
C ASP A 146 8.19 -21.09 19.46
N ASP A 147 6.89 -20.85 19.55
CA ASP A 147 5.82 -21.85 19.34
C ASP A 147 5.53 -22.13 17.85
N GLY A 148 6.29 -21.55 16.92
CA GLY A 148 6.16 -21.78 15.48
C GLY A 148 5.02 -21.00 14.80
N VAL A 149 4.40 -20.04 15.50
CA VAL A 149 3.36 -19.17 14.92
C VAL A 149 4.00 -18.16 13.97
N SER A 150 3.43 -18.05 12.76
CA SER A 150 3.90 -17.07 11.78
C SER A 150 3.32 -15.69 12.07
N LEU A 151 4.21 -14.76 12.48
CA LEU A 151 3.84 -13.37 12.78
C LEU A 151 3.53 -12.52 11.53
N TYR A 152 4.03 -12.92 10.37
CA TYR A 152 3.91 -12.16 9.12
C TYR A 152 3.16 -12.96 8.07
N THR A 153 2.54 -12.28 7.12
CA THR A 153 1.95 -12.96 5.95
C THR A 153 3.01 -13.23 4.87
N GLY A 154 2.73 -14.18 3.98
CA GLY A 154 3.60 -14.48 2.82
C GLY A 154 3.52 -13.43 1.70
N SER A 155 2.58 -12.50 1.79
CA SER A 155 2.38 -11.38 0.87
C SER A 155 2.63 -10.07 1.62
N TYR A 156 2.94 -8.97 0.92
CA TYR A 156 3.16 -7.66 1.55
C TYR A 156 4.26 -7.64 2.64
N GLN A 157 5.24 -8.54 2.54
CA GLN A 157 6.35 -8.63 3.50
C GLN A 157 7.17 -7.34 3.51
N LYS A 158 7.31 -6.75 4.70
CA LYS A 158 8.08 -5.54 4.94
C LYS A 158 9.44 -5.94 5.48
N PRO A 159 10.54 -5.76 4.73
CA PRO A 159 11.87 -5.99 5.27
C PRO A 159 12.07 -5.13 6.51
N ALA A 160 12.42 -5.75 7.62
CA ALA A 160 12.73 -4.99 8.82
C ALA A 160 13.96 -4.10 8.57
N PRO A 161 13.94 -2.83 9.00
CA PRO A 161 15.14 -2.01 8.98
C PRO A 161 16.23 -2.65 9.83
N LYS A 162 17.50 -2.41 9.51
CA LYS A 162 18.63 -3.01 10.24
C LYS A 162 18.98 -2.15 11.45
N LEU A 163 18.16 -2.22 12.49
CA LEU A 163 18.29 -1.46 13.74
C LEU A 163 19.19 -2.13 14.79
N GLY A 164 19.78 -3.28 14.48
CA GLY A 164 20.76 -3.95 15.33
C GLY A 164 20.23 -5.14 16.12
N HIS A 165 18.93 -5.45 16.00
CA HIS A 165 18.37 -6.66 16.61
C HIS A 165 18.51 -7.87 15.70
N LYS A 166 18.62 -9.06 16.29
CA LYS A 166 18.64 -10.34 15.55
C LYS A 166 17.26 -10.69 15.02
N GLU A 167 16.21 -10.51 15.84
CA GLU A 167 14.84 -10.77 15.41
C GLU A 167 14.27 -9.63 14.57
N ALA A 168 13.56 -9.97 13.48
CA ALA A 168 12.92 -8.98 12.61
C ALA A 168 11.84 -8.17 13.34
N PHE A 169 11.02 -8.81 14.19
CA PHE A 169 9.96 -8.11 14.92
C PHE A 169 10.52 -7.09 15.91
N MET A 170 11.68 -7.35 16.53
CA MET A 170 12.35 -6.36 17.39
C MET A 170 12.76 -5.12 16.61
N ASN A 171 13.38 -5.32 15.43
CA ASN A 171 13.70 -4.19 14.57
C ASN A 171 12.43 -3.44 14.10
N HIS A 172 11.29 -4.12 13.93
CA HIS A 172 10.04 -3.43 13.60
C HIS A 172 9.46 -2.64 14.77
N LEU A 173 9.49 -3.17 15.99
CA LEU A 173 9.04 -2.47 17.19
C LEU A 173 9.89 -1.21 17.46
N GLU A 174 11.21 -1.33 17.34
CA GLU A 174 12.12 -0.18 17.43
C GLU A 174 11.81 0.85 16.33
N PHE A 175 11.53 0.40 15.11
CA PHE A 175 11.16 1.30 14.02
C PHE A 175 9.82 2.02 14.27
N LEU A 176 8.84 1.33 14.86
CA LEU A 176 7.59 1.94 15.28
C LEU A 176 7.85 3.06 16.29
N GLU A 177 8.67 2.82 17.31
CA GLU A 177 9.03 3.85 18.30
C GLU A 177 9.70 5.05 17.66
N VAL A 178 10.61 4.82 16.71
CA VAL A 178 11.24 5.89 15.94
C VAL A 178 10.19 6.73 15.21
N LEU A 179 9.22 6.12 14.54
CA LEU A 179 8.16 6.86 13.83
C LEU A 179 7.28 7.67 14.80
N MET A 180 6.92 7.08 15.94
CA MET A 180 6.08 7.70 16.94
C MET A 180 6.78 8.86 17.67
N ASN A 181 8.01 8.64 18.13
CA ASN A 181 8.81 9.65 18.85
C ASN A 181 9.18 10.84 17.98
N ASN A 182 9.36 10.63 16.66
CA ASN A 182 9.57 11.72 15.70
C ASN A 182 8.26 12.43 15.29
N GLY A 183 7.13 12.07 15.90
CA GLY A 183 5.86 12.73 15.69
C GLY A 183 5.38 12.64 14.23
N LEU A 184 5.45 11.45 13.62
CA LEU A 184 4.99 11.23 12.24
C LEU A 184 3.62 11.87 11.97
N GLN A 185 2.65 11.68 12.88
CA GLN A 185 1.32 12.29 12.81
C GLN A 185 1.35 13.82 12.68
N LYS A 186 2.27 14.49 13.39
CA LYS A 186 2.45 15.96 13.31
C LYS A 186 3.11 16.37 12.01
N GLN A 187 3.99 15.55 11.45
CA GLN A 187 4.61 15.80 10.14
C GLN A 187 3.56 15.66 9.03
N LEU A 188 2.76 14.59 9.07
CA LEU A 188 1.68 14.32 8.11
C LEU A 188 0.61 15.42 8.14
N ALA A 189 0.24 15.91 9.32
CA ALA A 189 -0.73 17.00 9.46
C ALA A 189 -0.30 18.32 8.79
N LYS A 190 1.01 18.52 8.58
CA LYS A 190 1.57 19.71 7.91
C LYS A 190 1.66 19.56 6.39
N CYS A 191 1.45 18.35 5.86
CA CYS A 191 1.58 18.09 4.42
C CYS A 191 0.46 18.78 3.64
N LYS A 192 0.82 19.54 2.60
CA LYS A 192 -0.15 20.20 1.72
C LYS A 192 -0.70 19.22 0.67
N TYR A 193 0.16 18.33 0.19
CA TYR A 193 -0.15 17.32 -0.82
C TYR A 193 0.07 15.91 -0.27
N MET A 194 -0.70 14.92 -0.76
CA MET A 194 -0.51 13.51 -0.42
C MET A 194 0.88 12.99 -0.83
N ALA A 195 1.45 13.57 -1.89
CA ALA A 195 2.85 13.37 -2.29
C ALA A 195 3.85 13.76 -1.19
N ASP A 196 3.61 14.87 -0.45
CA ASP A 196 4.51 15.26 0.64
C ASP A 196 4.42 14.26 1.81
N ALA A 197 3.22 13.75 2.09
CA ALA A 197 3.01 12.72 3.10
C ALA A 197 3.72 11.41 2.71
N PHE A 198 3.65 11.03 1.43
CA PHE A 198 4.45 9.93 0.89
C PHE A 198 5.94 10.18 1.08
N ASP A 199 6.45 11.36 0.72
CA ASP A 199 7.88 11.71 0.84
C ASP A 199 8.36 11.57 2.29
N VAL A 200 7.56 12.02 3.27
CA VAL A 200 7.88 11.88 4.71
C VAL A 200 8.05 10.41 5.09
N ILE A 201 7.14 9.54 4.68
CA ILE A 201 7.16 8.11 5.02
C ILE A 201 8.29 7.40 4.25
N ALA A 202 8.40 7.63 2.94
CA ALA A 202 9.35 6.97 2.05
C ALA A 202 10.80 7.33 2.35
N ALA A 203 11.02 8.50 2.95
CA ALA A 203 12.34 8.93 3.38
C ALA A 203 12.90 8.07 4.52
N MET A 204 12.06 7.32 5.23
CA MET A 204 12.45 6.49 6.37
C MET A 204 13.17 5.19 5.92
N PRO A 205 14.18 4.73 6.68
CA PRO A 205 14.93 3.52 6.35
C PRO A 205 14.04 2.28 6.28
N GLY A 206 14.25 1.44 5.27
CA GLY A 206 13.49 0.20 5.08
C GLY A 206 12.10 0.37 4.45
N MET A 207 11.57 1.60 4.33
CA MET A 207 10.26 1.81 3.73
C MET A 207 10.31 1.59 2.21
N GLY A 208 11.09 2.40 1.49
CA GLY A 208 11.03 2.41 0.03
C GLY A 208 9.63 2.68 -0.53
N ASP A 209 9.50 2.74 -1.85
CA ASP A 209 8.27 3.21 -2.49
C ASP A 209 7.05 2.36 -2.14
N PHE A 210 7.20 1.03 -2.15
CA PHE A 210 6.08 0.12 -1.91
C PHE A 210 5.56 0.18 -0.48
N ASN A 211 6.41 0.02 0.54
CA ASN A 211 5.92 -0.01 1.93
C ASN A 211 5.42 1.36 2.36
N ALA A 212 6.06 2.44 1.88
CA ALA A 212 5.59 3.80 2.15
C ALA A 212 4.20 4.04 1.57
N TYR A 213 3.95 3.60 0.33
CA TYR A 213 2.64 3.75 -0.27
C TYR A 213 1.58 2.88 0.45
N GLN A 214 1.93 1.65 0.87
CA GLN A 214 0.99 0.82 1.65
C GLN A 214 0.63 1.45 3.00
N LEU A 215 1.61 1.97 3.76
CA LEU A 215 1.33 2.66 5.02
C LEU A 215 0.53 3.95 4.80
N LEU A 216 0.82 4.71 3.75
CA LEU A 216 0.07 5.90 3.39
C LEU A 216 -1.40 5.59 3.07
N LEU A 217 -1.66 4.50 2.34
CA LEU A 217 -3.03 4.06 2.05
C LEU A 217 -3.77 3.62 3.32
N ASP A 218 -3.10 2.91 4.23
CA ASP A 218 -3.69 2.51 5.52
C ASP A 218 -4.01 3.73 6.39
N LEU A 219 -3.10 4.71 6.47
CA LEU A 219 -3.34 6.00 7.14
C LEU A 219 -4.47 6.79 6.48
N SER A 220 -4.69 6.62 5.18
CA SER A 220 -5.79 7.29 4.46
C SER A 220 -7.18 6.77 4.83
N TYR A 221 -7.28 5.69 5.60
CA TYR A 221 -8.54 5.25 6.22
C TYR A 221 -8.82 5.95 7.56
N THR A 222 -7.86 6.72 8.09
CA THR A 222 -7.99 7.47 9.35
C THR A 222 -8.21 8.96 9.12
N SER A 223 -8.55 9.69 10.18
CA SER A 223 -8.63 11.15 10.19
C SER A 223 -7.26 11.86 10.24
N VAL A 224 -6.15 11.11 10.42
CA VAL A 224 -4.79 11.66 10.49
C VAL A 224 -4.41 12.39 9.20
N ILE A 225 -4.91 11.91 8.05
CA ILE A 225 -4.77 12.57 6.75
C ILE A 225 -6.10 12.60 6.01
N ASN A 226 -6.41 13.71 5.35
CA ASN A 226 -7.69 13.93 4.67
C ASN A 226 -7.49 14.31 3.19
N PHE A 227 -6.67 13.51 2.49
CA PHE A 227 -6.42 13.64 1.04
C PHE A 227 -7.48 12.90 0.23
N SER A 228 -7.72 13.37 -1.00
CA SER A 228 -8.54 12.62 -1.95
C SER A 228 -7.80 11.37 -2.40
N GLU A 229 -8.53 10.29 -2.64
CA GLU A 229 -8.05 9.05 -3.26
C GLU A 229 -7.49 9.30 -4.67
N SER A 230 -7.83 10.44 -5.28
CA SER A 230 -7.36 10.90 -6.58
C SER A 230 -6.11 11.80 -6.53
N ASP A 231 -5.54 12.07 -5.35
CA ASP A 231 -4.40 12.99 -5.19
C ASP A 231 -3.08 12.39 -5.70
N PHE A 232 -2.81 11.13 -5.34
CA PHE A 232 -1.47 10.56 -5.48
C PHE A 232 -1.47 9.03 -5.63
N VAL A 233 -0.56 8.53 -6.47
CA VAL A 233 -0.40 7.08 -6.69
C VAL A 233 1.05 6.74 -7.00
N VAL A 234 1.49 5.59 -6.47
CA VAL A 234 2.83 5.03 -6.70
C VAL A 234 2.66 3.61 -7.22
N ALA A 235 3.13 3.36 -8.44
CA ALA A 235 3.08 2.04 -9.04
C ALA A 235 4.13 1.11 -8.41
N GLY A 236 3.69 0.10 -7.67
CA GLY A 236 4.56 -0.96 -7.17
C GLY A 236 5.12 -1.83 -8.30
N LEU A 237 6.04 -2.75 -7.96
CA LEU A 237 6.69 -3.63 -8.94
C LEU A 237 5.68 -4.45 -9.77
N GLY A 238 4.63 -4.97 -9.12
CA GLY A 238 3.57 -5.72 -9.78
C GLY A 238 2.75 -4.83 -10.73
N ALA A 239 2.29 -3.67 -10.26
CA ALA A 239 1.52 -2.73 -11.07
C ALA A 239 2.33 -2.22 -12.27
N ARG A 240 3.61 -1.91 -12.09
CA ARG A 240 4.52 -1.54 -13.18
C ARG A 240 4.62 -2.65 -14.24
N SER A 241 4.81 -3.89 -13.80
CA SER A 241 4.86 -5.04 -14.71
C SER A 241 3.51 -5.25 -15.43
N GLY A 242 2.39 -5.02 -14.74
CA GLY A 242 1.05 -5.02 -15.32
C GLY A 242 0.86 -3.95 -16.40
N ILE A 243 1.30 -2.72 -16.14
CA ILE A 243 1.30 -1.62 -17.13
C ILE A 243 2.14 -2.00 -18.36
N GLU A 244 3.34 -2.53 -18.17
CA GLU A 244 4.21 -2.95 -19.28
C GLU A 244 3.60 -4.09 -20.11
N LYS A 245 2.73 -4.90 -19.52
CA LYS A 245 1.94 -5.90 -20.26
C LYS A 245 0.74 -5.28 -20.98
N CYS A 246 0.03 -4.33 -20.36
CA CYS A 246 -1.13 -3.64 -20.94
C CYS A 246 -0.75 -2.74 -22.14
N PHE A 247 0.46 -2.19 -22.15
CA PHE A 247 0.87 -1.20 -23.13
C PHE A 247 2.16 -1.59 -23.84
N SER A 248 2.11 -1.59 -25.17
CA SER A 248 3.28 -1.66 -26.05
C SER A 248 3.74 -0.24 -26.37
N SER A 249 4.95 0.11 -25.95
CA SER A 249 5.53 1.43 -26.20
C SER A 249 6.97 1.31 -26.65
N THR A 250 7.36 2.13 -27.63
CA THR A 250 8.78 2.34 -27.99
C THR A 250 9.50 3.24 -26.99
N LEU A 251 8.75 4.01 -26.18
CA LEU A 251 9.27 4.86 -25.12
C LEU A 251 9.21 4.17 -23.76
N PRO A 252 10.22 4.36 -22.87
CA PRO A 252 10.17 3.84 -21.51
C PRO A 252 8.96 4.37 -20.73
N LEU A 253 8.11 3.47 -20.26
CA LEU A 253 6.90 3.81 -19.49
C LEU A 253 7.18 4.18 -18.03
N ALA A 254 8.39 3.88 -17.52
CA ALA A 254 8.74 4.08 -16.11
C ALA A 254 8.56 5.53 -15.63
N GLY A 255 8.76 6.53 -16.51
CA GLY A 255 8.55 7.94 -16.18
C GLY A 255 7.12 8.42 -16.32
N MET A 256 6.17 7.55 -16.66
CA MET A 256 4.77 7.87 -16.95
C MET A 256 3.76 7.02 -16.16
N LEU A 257 4.21 6.19 -15.21
CA LEU A 257 3.34 5.24 -14.52
C LEU A 257 2.16 5.93 -13.81
N PRO A 258 2.34 7.03 -13.04
CA PRO A 258 1.21 7.73 -12.43
C PRO A 258 0.25 8.33 -13.47
N GLN A 259 0.76 8.83 -14.60
CA GLN A 259 -0.06 9.40 -15.67
C GLN A 259 -0.89 8.31 -16.39
N ILE A 260 -0.33 7.11 -16.56
CA ILE A 260 -1.05 5.96 -17.14
C ILE A 260 -2.17 5.53 -16.20
N ILE A 261 -1.87 5.36 -14.91
CA ILE A 261 -2.89 4.98 -13.91
C ILE A 261 -4.01 6.02 -13.84
N ARG A 262 -3.65 7.31 -13.84
CA ARG A 262 -4.62 8.40 -13.84
C ARG A 262 -5.46 8.42 -15.11
N TRP A 263 -4.86 8.23 -16.28
CA TRP A 263 -5.60 8.13 -17.53
C TRP A 263 -6.57 6.95 -17.51
N MET A 264 -6.15 5.77 -17.03
CA MET A 264 -7.05 4.62 -16.88
C MET A 264 -8.20 4.90 -15.92
N PHE A 265 -7.93 5.59 -14.81
CA PHE A 265 -8.96 6.05 -13.87
C PHE A 265 -9.98 6.99 -14.55
N GLU A 266 -9.50 7.97 -15.31
CA GLU A 266 -10.33 8.98 -15.98
C GLU A 266 -11.17 8.37 -17.12
N THR A 267 -10.66 7.35 -17.83
CA THR A 267 -11.34 6.71 -18.97
C THR A 267 -12.05 5.40 -18.63
N GLN A 268 -12.16 5.04 -17.34
CA GLN A 268 -12.68 3.72 -16.93
C GLN A 268 -14.08 3.41 -17.49
N ASN A 269 -14.99 4.39 -17.46
CA ASN A 269 -16.35 4.23 -17.96
C ASN A 269 -16.38 3.93 -19.47
N GLU A 270 -15.56 4.63 -20.25
CA GLU A 270 -15.44 4.41 -21.69
C GLU A 270 -14.97 2.99 -22.00
N HIS A 271 -14.05 2.45 -21.19
CA HIS A 271 -13.50 1.12 -21.40
C HIS A 271 -14.44 0.00 -20.96
N PHE A 272 -15.16 0.16 -19.84
CA PHE A 272 -16.24 -0.76 -19.49
C PHE A 272 -17.31 -0.78 -20.58
N GLN A 273 -17.76 0.40 -21.05
CA GLN A 273 -18.77 0.51 -22.11
C GLN A 273 -18.30 -0.10 -23.43
N ARG A 274 -17.08 0.24 -23.90
CA ARG A 274 -16.50 -0.30 -25.14
C ARG A 274 -16.45 -1.82 -25.15
N LEU A 275 -16.23 -2.44 -23.99
CA LEU A 275 -16.13 -3.89 -23.84
C LEU A 275 -17.47 -4.56 -23.50
N GLY A 276 -18.56 -3.80 -23.36
CA GLY A 276 -19.87 -4.30 -22.96
C GLY A 276 -19.87 -4.89 -21.54
N LEU A 277 -19.05 -4.33 -20.65
CA LEU A 277 -18.90 -4.79 -19.27
C LEU A 277 -19.74 -3.93 -18.31
N THR A 278 -20.33 -4.58 -17.30
CA THR A 278 -20.99 -3.91 -16.18
C THR A 278 -20.18 -4.14 -14.91
N ILE A 279 -19.95 -3.08 -14.15
CA ILE A 279 -19.35 -3.13 -12.82
C ILE A 279 -20.27 -2.39 -11.87
N SER A 280 -20.56 -2.96 -10.70
CA SER A 280 -21.52 -2.36 -9.76
C SER A 280 -20.96 -1.15 -9.02
N GLY A 281 -19.66 -0.86 -9.10
CA GLY A 281 -19.01 0.13 -8.24
C GLY A 281 -18.93 -0.31 -6.77
N LEU A 282 -18.39 0.59 -5.94
CA LEU A 282 -18.19 0.39 -4.50
C LEU A 282 -19.35 0.97 -3.67
N GLY A 283 -19.86 0.16 -2.75
CA GLY A 283 -20.93 0.56 -1.85
C GLY A 283 -22.27 0.82 -2.55
N PRO A 284 -23.29 1.29 -1.82
CA PRO A 284 -24.64 1.53 -2.37
C PRO A 284 -24.68 2.70 -3.37
N GLU A 285 -23.69 3.59 -3.35
CA GLU A 285 -23.57 4.73 -4.27
C GLU A 285 -22.86 4.36 -5.58
N ASN A 286 -22.46 3.10 -5.76
CA ASN A 286 -21.76 2.61 -6.95
C ASN A 286 -20.50 3.44 -7.29
N LEU A 287 -19.70 3.77 -6.27
CA LEU A 287 -18.52 4.62 -6.44
C LEU A 287 -17.52 3.99 -7.44
N PRO A 288 -16.90 4.79 -8.34
CA PRO A 288 -15.96 4.28 -9.34
C PRO A 288 -14.63 3.86 -8.70
N LEU A 289 -13.84 3.07 -9.44
CA LEU A 289 -12.47 2.73 -9.04
C LEU A 289 -11.68 4.01 -8.82
N GLN A 290 -10.86 4.06 -7.78
CA GLN A 290 -9.93 5.17 -7.52
C GLN A 290 -8.50 4.81 -7.99
N LEU A 291 -7.57 5.77 -7.93
CA LEU A 291 -6.19 5.55 -8.40
C LEU A 291 -5.52 4.33 -7.72
N CYS A 292 -5.74 4.16 -6.41
CA CYS A 292 -5.20 3.02 -5.67
C CYS A 292 -5.81 1.69 -6.12
N ASP A 293 -7.10 1.66 -6.49
CA ASP A 293 -7.77 0.46 -7.01
C ASP A 293 -7.25 0.09 -8.40
N ILE A 294 -6.97 1.08 -9.25
CA ILE A 294 -6.35 0.85 -10.57
C ILE A 294 -4.93 0.29 -10.40
N GLU A 295 -4.10 0.89 -9.53
CA GLU A 295 -2.75 0.40 -9.23
C GLU A 295 -2.77 -1.03 -8.68
N HIS A 296 -3.64 -1.26 -7.71
CA HIS A 296 -3.85 -2.56 -7.07
C HIS A 296 -4.29 -3.61 -8.09
N THR A 297 -5.27 -3.28 -8.93
CA THR A 297 -5.77 -4.18 -9.98
C THR A 297 -4.69 -4.46 -11.04
N LEU A 298 -3.84 -3.50 -11.40
CA LEU A 298 -2.71 -3.71 -12.32
C LEU A 298 -1.71 -4.74 -11.76
N CYS A 299 -1.48 -4.74 -10.44
CA CYS A 299 -0.65 -5.74 -9.77
C CYS A 299 -1.26 -7.15 -9.88
N GLU A 300 -2.57 -7.28 -9.68
CA GLU A 300 -3.30 -8.55 -9.79
C GLU A 300 -3.39 -9.04 -11.25
N VAL A 301 -3.56 -8.12 -12.21
CA VAL A 301 -3.56 -8.42 -13.64
C VAL A 301 -2.17 -8.87 -14.11
N ASP A 302 -1.08 -8.35 -13.57
CA ASP A 302 0.26 -8.89 -13.84
C ASP A 302 0.33 -10.38 -13.50
N LYS A 303 -0.24 -10.80 -12.35
CA LYS A 303 -0.31 -12.19 -11.90
C LYS A 303 -1.19 -13.03 -12.82
N TYR A 304 -2.41 -12.55 -13.12
CA TYR A 304 -3.37 -13.23 -14.00
C TYR A 304 -2.81 -13.43 -15.42
N ALA A 305 -2.22 -12.38 -15.99
CA ALA A 305 -1.70 -12.38 -17.35
C ALA A 305 -0.49 -13.31 -17.56
N ARG A 306 0.21 -13.73 -16.50
CA ARG A 306 1.28 -14.76 -16.62
C ARG A 306 0.72 -16.10 -17.12
N ILE A 307 -0.55 -16.38 -16.84
CA ILE A 307 -1.25 -17.61 -17.24
C ILE A 307 -2.08 -17.35 -18.49
N ALA A 308 -2.93 -16.31 -18.47
CA ALA A 308 -3.83 -16.01 -19.59
C ALA A 308 -3.08 -15.52 -20.86
N HIS A 309 -1.95 -14.85 -20.69
CA HIS A 309 -1.16 -14.24 -21.78
C HIS A 309 0.32 -14.57 -21.65
N PRO A 310 0.74 -15.85 -21.84
CA PRO A 310 2.11 -16.29 -21.57
C PRO A 310 3.17 -15.61 -22.45
N LYS A 311 2.74 -14.98 -23.57
CA LYS A 311 3.61 -14.20 -24.47
C LYS A 311 3.80 -12.74 -24.02
N ALA A 312 2.95 -12.22 -23.13
CA ALA A 312 3.06 -10.86 -22.62
C ALA A 312 4.28 -10.73 -21.69
N ARG A 313 5.14 -9.76 -21.97
CA ARG A 313 6.37 -9.51 -21.21
C ARG A 313 6.19 -8.27 -20.33
N GLY A 314 6.61 -8.38 -19.07
CA GLY A 314 6.74 -7.27 -18.13
C GLY A 314 8.05 -7.40 -17.35
N SER A 315 8.42 -6.36 -16.60
CA SER A 315 9.67 -6.29 -15.82
C SER A 315 9.71 -7.17 -14.57
N GLY A 316 8.59 -7.77 -14.17
CA GLY A 316 8.55 -8.71 -13.07
C GLY A 316 9.38 -9.97 -13.36
N ARG A 317 10.22 -10.41 -12.40
CA ARG A 317 10.85 -11.74 -12.49
C ARG A 317 9.73 -12.78 -12.66
N PRO A 318 9.83 -13.74 -13.60
CA PRO A 318 8.91 -14.86 -13.69
C PRO A 318 9.12 -15.75 -12.47
N LYS A 319 8.51 -15.37 -11.33
CA LYS A 319 8.23 -16.34 -10.29
C LYS A 319 7.17 -17.25 -10.88
N THR A 320 7.40 -18.56 -10.80
CA THR A 320 6.33 -19.56 -10.91
C THR A 320 5.11 -19.00 -10.20
N VAL A 321 3.93 -19.10 -10.81
CA VAL A 321 2.68 -18.91 -10.08
C VAL A 321 2.62 -20.07 -9.09
N ALA A 322 3.35 -19.95 -7.98
CA ALA A 322 3.36 -20.88 -6.88
C ALA A 322 2.05 -20.65 -6.10
N GLY A 323 0.93 -20.81 -6.78
CA GLY A 323 -0.36 -20.90 -6.15
C GLY A 323 -0.50 -22.32 -5.65
N ARG A 324 -0.40 -22.53 -4.34
CA ARG A 324 -1.17 -23.62 -3.73
C ARG A 324 -2.59 -23.48 -4.27
N GLN A 325 -3.18 -24.57 -4.80
CA GLN A 325 -4.56 -24.56 -5.27
C GLN A 325 -5.42 -23.87 -4.21
N TYR A 326 -6.08 -22.79 -4.59
CA TYR A 326 -6.96 -22.08 -3.68
C TYR A 326 -8.25 -22.90 -3.57
N GLN A 327 -8.48 -23.48 -2.40
CA GLN A 327 -9.80 -23.95 -2.01
C GLN A 327 -10.43 -22.83 -1.18
N PRO A 328 -11.41 -22.09 -1.72
CA PRO A 328 -12.13 -21.12 -0.92
C PRO A 328 -12.82 -21.88 0.23
N PRO A 329 -12.62 -21.48 1.49
CA PRO A 329 -13.43 -22.03 2.57
C PRO A 329 -14.89 -21.71 2.28
N VAL A 330 -15.68 -22.76 2.02
CA VAL A 330 -17.11 -22.66 1.64
C VAL A 330 -17.92 -21.92 2.71
N THR A 331 -17.43 -21.89 3.94
CA THR A 331 -18.08 -21.31 5.12
C THR A 331 -17.64 -19.88 5.47
N GLU A 332 -16.56 -19.34 4.87
CA GLU A 332 -16.05 -18.03 5.25
C GLU A 332 -16.68 -16.92 4.38
N GLN A 333 -17.78 -16.37 4.87
CA GLN A 333 -18.42 -15.20 4.28
C GLN A 333 -17.49 -13.98 4.38
N PRO A 334 -17.42 -13.12 3.35
CA PRO A 334 -16.72 -11.84 3.47
C PRO A 334 -17.28 -11.04 4.64
N MET A 335 -16.42 -10.30 5.36
CA MET A 335 -16.87 -9.31 6.34
C MET A 335 -17.84 -8.33 5.67
N THR A 336 -18.86 -7.86 6.40
CA THR A 336 -19.71 -6.74 5.94
C THR A 336 -18.83 -5.59 5.46
N LEU A 337 -19.19 -4.96 4.34
CA LEU A 337 -18.42 -3.84 3.80
C LEU A 337 -18.62 -2.60 4.67
N HIS A 338 -17.56 -2.15 5.34
CA HIS A 338 -17.48 -0.87 6.02
C HIS A 338 -16.55 0.06 5.24
N LEU A 339 -17.08 1.22 4.83
CA LEU A 339 -16.26 2.29 4.28
C LEU A 339 -15.70 3.12 5.44
N PRO A 340 -14.43 3.56 5.38
CA PRO A 340 -13.82 4.31 6.46
C PRO A 340 -14.61 5.59 6.78
N LEU A 341 -14.93 5.84 8.06
CA LEU A 341 -15.64 7.05 8.48
C LEU A 341 -14.91 8.33 8.08
N ALA A 342 -13.57 8.30 8.08
CA ALA A 342 -12.73 9.42 7.65
C ALA A 342 -12.97 9.85 6.20
N TRP A 343 -13.54 8.98 5.36
CA TRP A 343 -13.83 9.31 3.96
C TRP A 343 -14.95 10.36 3.82
N SER A 344 -15.76 10.55 4.85
CA SER A 344 -16.78 11.59 4.87
C SER A 344 -16.21 13.02 5.00
N HIS A 345 -14.93 13.17 5.34
CA HIS A 345 -14.32 14.48 5.60
C HIS A 345 -14.36 15.39 4.35
N PRO A 346 -14.88 16.63 4.43
CA PRO A 346 -15.08 17.49 3.25
C PRO A 346 -13.83 17.74 2.40
N SER A 347 -12.66 17.85 3.03
CA SER A 347 -11.39 18.05 2.32
C SER A 347 -11.01 16.93 1.35
N ARG A 348 -11.56 15.72 1.49
CA ARG A 348 -11.30 14.60 0.57
C ARG A 348 -12.02 14.75 -0.77
N LYS A 349 -13.03 15.64 -0.85
CA LYS A 349 -13.68 16.02 -2.10
C LYS A 349 -12.82 16.94 -2.96
N ILE A 350 -11.73 17.48 -2.40
CA ILE A 350 -10.84 18.42 -3.06
C ILE A 350 -9.59 17.69 -3.51
N VAL A 351 -9.41 17.58 -4.83
CA VAL A 351 -8.22 16.99 -5.44
C VAL A 351 -7.04 17.97 -5.39
N ARG A 352 -5.91 17.53 -4.84
CA ARG A 352 -4.67 18.29 -4.60
C ARG A 352 -3.47 17.56 -5.18
N ILE A 353 -3.31 17.69 -6.50
CA ILE A 353 -2.13 17.16 -7.20
C ILE A 353 -0.95 18.13 -7.00
N LYS A 354 0.17 17.61 -6.49
CA LYS A 354 1.41 18.40 -6.33
C LYS A 354 1.89 18.87 -7.72
N PRO A 355 2.12 20.18 -7.93
CA PRO A 355 2.57 20.68 -9.23
C PRO A 355 4.02 20.26 -9.49
N GLY A 356 4.36 20.11 -10.77
CA GLY A 356 5.69 19.71 -11.21
C GLY A 356 5.91 18.20 -11.19
N LYS A 357 7.16 17.79 -11.46
CA LYS A 357 7.54 16.38 -11.41
C LYS A 357 7.75 15.98 -9.94
N HIS A 358 7.19 14.84 -9.56
CA HIS A 358 7.54 14.22 -8.28
C HIS A 358 8.96 13.66 -8.39
N ASP A 359 9.90 14.30 -7.72
CA ASP A 359 11.30 13.85 -7.71
C ASP A 359 11.47 12.57 -6.89
N LYS A 360 12.62 11.91 -7.06
CA LYS A 360 12.96 10.77 -6.21
C LYS A 360 13.13 11.26 -4.77
N VAL A 361 12.51 10.54 -3.84
CA VAL A 361 12.62 10.82 -2.41
C VAL A 361 14.08 10.74 -1.98
N THR A 362 14.63 11.87 -1.52
CA THR A 362 15.91 11.87 -0.82
C THR A 362 15.70 11.23 0.54
N LYS A 363 16.41 10.12 0.80
CA LYS A 363 16.33 9.43 2.10
C LYS A 363 16.64 10.44 3.21
N ARG A 364 15.75 10.52 4.20
CA ARG A 364 15.96 11.31 5.42
C ARG A 364 16.57 10.39 6.44
N TYR A 365 17.72 10.79 6.94
CA TYR A 365 18.29 10.14 8.09
C TYR A 365 17.63 10.73 9.33
N VAL A 366 17.06 9.87 10.15
CA VAL A 366 16.45 10.25 11.42
C VAL A 366 17.52 10.14 12.48
N VAL A 367 17.70 11.20 13.28
CA VAL A 367 18.60 11.15 14.43
C VAL A 367 18.03 10.13 15.42
N ASP A 368 18.77 9.07 15.68
CA ASP A 368 18.50 8.14 16.79
C ASP A 368 19.15 8.68 18.06
N LYS A 369 20.46 8.99 17.98
CA LYS A 369 21.20 9.51 19.12
C LYS A 369 22.37 10.38 18.73
N ILE A 370 22.70 11.34 19.59
CA ILE A 370 24.00 12.02 19.52
C ILE A 370 25.06 11.18 20.24
N MET A 371 26.04 10.73 19.49
CA MET A 371 27.11 9.84 19.96
C MET A 371 28.32 10.59 20.51
N ASP A 372 28.62 11.73 19.90
CA ASP A 372 29.77 12.57 20.26
C ASP A 372 29.58 14.02 19.79
N HIS A 373 30.43 14.93 20.24
CA HIS A 373 30.51 16.29 19.72
C HIS A 373 31.97 16.71 19.49
N ARG A 374 32.20 17.58 18.50
CA ARG A 374 33.52 18.17 18.23
C ARG A 374 33.40 19.62 17.78
N ASN A 375 34.51 20.34 17.87
CA ASN A 375 34.67 21.63 17.21
C ASN A 375 35.64 21.44 16.04
N ASP A 376 35.16 21.65 14.82
CA ASP A 376 35.98 21.62 13.60
C ASP A 376 35.90 23.01 12.92
N GLY A 377 37.06 23.64 12.69
CA GLY A 377 37.12 24.99 12.11
C GLY A 377 36.32 26.07 12.85
N GLY A 378 36.17 25.96 14.18
CA GLY A 378 35.37 26.89 15.00
C GLY A 378 33.86 26.69 14.91
N LYS A 379 33.39 25.66 14.19
CA LYS A 379 31.98 25.26 14.10
C LYS A 379 31.77 23.98 14.89
N ARG A 380 30.67 23.94 15.64
CA ARG A 380 30.29 22.75 16.41
C ARG A 380 29.61 21.73 15.52
N GLU A 381 30.06 20.48 15.62
CA GLU A 381 29.47 19.33 14.94
C GLU A 381 29.13 18.24 15.97
N TYR A 382 28.10 17.47 15.66
CA TYR A 382 27.68 16.31 16.44
C TYR A 382 27.84 15.05 15.61
N ARG A 383 28.38 14.00 16.20
CA ARG A 383 28.38 12.69 15.58
C ARG A 383 27.03 12.04 15.80
N VAL A 384 26.31 11.82 14.73
CA VAL A 384 24.93 11.35 14.74
C VAL A 384 24.89 9.86 14.50
N ARG A 385 24.27 9.12 15.41
CA ARG A 385 23.72 7.80 15.12
C ARG A 385 22.40 7.99 14.42
N TRP A 386 22.28 7.48 13.21
CA TRP A 386 21.04 7.51 12.45
C TRP A 386 20.20 6.28 12.78
N ALA A 387 18.91 6.50 13.03
CA ALA A 387 17.94 5.44 13.23
C ALA A 387 17.98 4.49 12.03
N GLY A 388 18.22 3.22 12.28
CA GLY A 388 18.26 2.17 11.25
C GLY A 388 19.62 1.92 10.65
N TYR A 389 20.66 2.57 11.19
CA TYR A 389 22.02 2.49 10.71
C TYR A 389 23.02 2.14 11.83
N SER A 390 24.14 1.56 11.45
CA SER A 390 25.17 1.11 12.38
C SER A 390 26.15 2.23 12.71
N ALA A 391 27.01 2.00 13.72
CA ALA A 391 28.09 2.95 14.06
C ALA A 391 29.04 3.30 12.89
N LYS A 392 29.06 2.47 11.82
CA LYS A 392 29.85 2.69 10.60
C LYS A 392 29.24 3.77 9.71
N ASP A 393 27.95 4.01 9.87
CA ASP A 393 27.17 4.97 9.10
C ASP A 393 27.00 6.29 9.88
N ASP A 394 27.57 6.38 11.09
CA ASP A 394 27.56 7.60 11.89
C ASP A 394 28.30 8.72 11.14
N THR A 395 27.63 9.85 10.94
CA THR A 395 28.21 11.04 10.29
C THR A 395 28.33 12.20 11.27
N TRP A 396 29.24 13.13 10.96
CA TRP A 396 29.36 14.38 11.69
C TRP A 396 28.48 15.43 11.02
N GLU A 397 27.51 15.95 11.76
CA GLU A 397 26.54 16.92 11.28
C GLU A 397 26.70 18.26 12.01
N PRO A 398 26.54 19.40 11.31
CA PRO A 398 26.71 20.71 11.91
C PRO A 398 25.61 21.00 12.93
N ALA A 399 25.94 21.69 14.03
CA ALA A 399 24.99 22.07 15.07
C ALA A 399 23.76 22.84 14.55
N SER A 400 23.91 23.57 13.45
CA SER A 400 22.83 24.30 12.77
C SER A 400 21.70 23.39 12.25
N MET A 401 21.98 22.11 11.99
CA MET A 401 20.99 21.13 11.54
C MET A 401 19.92 20.83 12.60
N PHE A 402 20.28 20.89 13.88
CA PHE A 402 19.41 20.41 14.96
C PHE A 402 18.54 21.50 15.57
N GLY A 403 18.88 22.77 15.35
CA GLY A 403 18.25 23.92 16.00
C GLY A 403 16.76 24.11 15.71
N LYS A 404 16.24 23.50 14.62
CA LYS A 404 14.79 23.50 14.30
C LYS A 404 14.20 22.09 14.21
N ASP A 405 14.99 21.09 13.85
CA ASP A 405 14.47 19.79 13.42
C ASP A 405 14.61 18.68 14.47
N ALA A 406 15.54 18.79 15.43
CA ALA A 406 15.75 17.77 16.47
C ALA A 406 16.42 18.30 17.77
N PRO A 407 15.90 19.37 18.40
CA PRO A 407 16.54 19.99 19.57
C PRO A 407 16.62 19.05 20.78
N LEU A 408 15.63 18.17 20.95
CA LEU A 408 15.53 17.25 22.09
C LEU A 408 16.74 16.29 22.20
N HIS A 409 17.23 15.75 21.08
CA HIS A 409 18.36 14.80 21.10
C HIS A 409 19.68 15.47 21.56
N ILE A 410 19.86 16.76 21.29
CA ILE A 410 21.01 17.52 21.80
C ILE A 410 20.84 17.81 23.29
N GLU A 411 19.64 18.22 23.71
CA GLU A 411 19.34 18.50 25.11
C GLU A 411 19.55 17.26 25.98
N GLU A 412 19.06 16.10 25.53
CA GLU A 412 19.25 14.81 26.19
C GLU A 412 20.73 14.42 26.28
N TYR A 413 21.47 14.57 25.18
CA TYR A 413 22.91 14.29 25.16
C TYR A 413 23.70 15.18 26.13
N HIS A 414 23.44 16.49 26.12
CA HIS A 414 24.10 17.43 27.03
C HIS A 414 23.70 17.21 28.49
N ALA A 415 22.43 16.89 28.76
CA ALA A 415 21.99 16.51 30.10
C ALA A 415 22.71 15.25 30.59
N ALA A 416 22.91 14.25 29.72
CA ALA A 416 23.65 13.05 30.05
C ALA A 416 25.14 13.31 30.29
N LEU A 417 25.78 14.22 29.54
CA LEU A 417 27.18 14.62 29.77
C LEU A 417 27.37 15.35 31.11
N ARG A 418 26.46 16.27 31.45
CA ARG A 418 26.48 17.01 32.72
C ARG A 418 26.37 16.06 33.91
N LYS A 419 25.46 15.08 33.84
CA LYS A 419 25.34 14.03 34.88
C LYS A 419 26.61 13.20 35.06
N LYS A 420 27.46 13.11 34.03
CA LYS A 420 28.75 12.39 34.06
C LYS A 420 29.96 13.29 34.33
N GLY A 421 29.74 14.56 34.67
CA GLY A 421 30.82 15.53 34.94
C GLY A 421 31.68 15.89 33.71
N ARG A 422 31.16 15.69 32.49
CA ARG A 422 31.89 15.96 31.24
C ARG A 422 31.49 17.33 30.68
N THR A 423 32.46 17.99 30.05
CA THR A 423 32.25 19.29 29.39
C THR A 423 31.23 19.17 28.26
N VAL A 424 30.36 20.18 28.15
CA VAL A 424 29.34 20.31 27.11
C VAL A 424 29.84 21.23 26.00
#